data_AF-A0AB33WRA3-F1
#
_entry.id   AF-A0AB33WRA3-F1
#
_cell.length_a   1.000
_cell.length_b   1.000
_cell.length_c   1.000
_cell.angle_alpha   90.00
_cell.angle_beta   90.00
_cell.angle_gamma   90.00
#
_symmetry.space_group_name_H-M   'P 1'
#
loop_
_entity.id
_entity.type
_entity.pdbx_description
1 polymer ?
#
loop_
_entity_poly.entity_id
_entity_poly.type
_entity_poly.pdbx_seq_one_letter_code
_entity_poly.pdbx_strand_id
1 'polypeptide(L)' 'MLGRWHAVGGMTGFGIAQTDDLTLMQKWVLEWSDLLRMDVHPALTDEQAAPLLAAVIGKQ' A
#
# COMPACT_ATOMS: atom_id res chain seq x y z
N MET A 1 2.00 -9.85 -7.73
CA MET A 1 2.06 -10.14 -6.27
C MET A 1 3.46 -10.58 -5.91
N LEU A 2 4.07 -10.01 -4.88
CA LEU A 2 5.44 -10.34 -4.42
C LEU A 2 5.43 -11.21 -3.15
N GLY A 3 4.46 -11.01 -2.25
CA GLY A 3 4.33 -11.82 -1.04
C GLY A 3 3.09 -11.45 -0.23
N ARG A 4 2.69 -12.36 0.67
CA ARG A 4 1.56 -12.19 1.60
C ARG A 4 1.87 -12.83 2.94
N TRP A 5 1.46 -12.16 4.01
CA TRP A 5 1.63 -12.63 5.38
C TRP A 5 0.36 -12.39 6.18
N HIS A 6 0.05 -13.33 7.07
CA HIS A 6 -1.19 -13.34 7.85
C HIS A 6 -0.87 -13.40 9.34
N ALA A 7 -1.42 -12.46 10.10
CA ALA A 7 -1.48 -12.52 11.55
C ALA A 7 -2.82 -13.15 11.95
N VAL A 8 -2.89 -14.48 11.91
CA VAL A 8 -4.16 -15.24 12.04
C VAL A 8 -4.92 -14.91 13.33
N GLY A 9 -4.21 -14.80 14.47
CA GLY A 9 -4.85 -14.45 15.74
C GLY A 9 -5.37 -13.01 15.81
N GLY A 10 -4.82 -12.10 15.00
CA GLY A 10 -5.28 -10.71 14.88
C GLY A 10 -6.30 -10.50 13.78
N MET A 11 -6.60 -11.51 12.95
CA MET A 11 -7.41 -11.39 11.74
C MET A 11 -6.93 -10.28 10.79
N THR A 12 -5.63 -10.04 10.75
CA THR A 12 -5.00 -9.06 9.87
C THR A 12 -3.92 -9.69 9.01
N GLY A 13 -3.44 -8.94 8.04
CA GLY A 13 -2.34 -9.33 7.20
C GLY A 13 -1.88 -8.17 6.35
N PHE A 14 -0.81 -8.38 5.62
CA PHE A 14 -0.36 -7.44 4.60
C PHE A 14 0.19 -8.23 3.42
N GLY A 15 0.12 -7.61 2.25
CA GLY A 15 0.70 -8.11 1.02
C GLY A 15 1.52 -7.03 0.36
N ILE A 16 2.55 -7.44 -0.38
CA ILE A 16 3.31 -6.56 -1.24
C ILE A 16 3.02 -6.99 -2.67
N ALA A 17 2.61 -6.04 -3.51
CA ALA A 17 2.37 -6.25 -4.91
C ALA A 17 3.02 -5.14 -5.73
N GLN A 18 3.53 -5.52 -6.90
CA GLN A 18 4.15 -4.61 -7.85
C GLN A 18 3.27 -4.51 -9.10
N THR A 19 3.10 -3.30 -9.58
CA THR A 19 2.45 -2.99 -10.85
C THR A 19 2.96 -1.64 -11.36
N ASP A 20 2.89 -1.46 -12.67
CA ASP A 20 3.09 -0.22 -13.41
C ASP A 20 1.77 0.52 -13.70
N ASP A 21 0.61 -0.13 -13.47
CA ASP A 21 -0.73 0.46 -13.65
C ASP A 21 -1.54 0.40 -12.35
N LEU A 22 -1.73 1.57 -11.73
CA LEU A 22 -2.52 1.70 -10.51
C LEU A 22 -3.98 1.23 -10.70
N THR A 23 -4.52 1.32 -11.91
CA THR A 23 -5.89 0.88 -12.23
C THR A 23 -6.04 -0.63 -12.05
N LEU A 24 -5.02 -1.41 -12.41
CA LEU A 24 -5.02 -2.86 -12.20
C LEU A 24 -4.98 -3.20 -10.72
N MET A 25 -4.22 -2.45 -9.93
CA MET A 25 -4.21 -2.62 -8.46
C MET A 25 -5.59 -2.36 -7.87
N GLN A 26 -6.24 -1.26 -8.26
CA GLN A 26 -7.55 -0.91 -7.70
C GLN A 26 -8.63 -1.91 -8.14
N LYS A 27 -8.61 -2.40 -9.38
CA LYS A 27 -9.51 -3.47 -9.82
C LYS A 27 -9.34 -4.72 -8.97
N TRP A 28 -8.09 -5.15 -8.76
CA TRP A 28 -7.81 -6.29 -7.89
C TRP A 28 -8.29 -6.05 -6.46
N VAL A 29 -8.13 -4.85 -5.90
CA VAL A 29 -8.66 -4.50 -4.57
C VAL A 29 -10.19 -4.62 -4.50
N LEU A 30 -10.88 -4.13 -5.54
CA LEU A 30 -12.34 -4.15 -5.61
C LEU A 30 -12.92 -5.56 -5.67
N GLU A 31 -12.21 -6.52 -6.28
CA GLU A 31 -12.63 -7.94 -6.35
C GLU A 31 -12.77 -8.60 -4.98
N TRP A 32 -12.21 -8.02 -3.91
CA TRP A 32 -12.30 -8.56 -2.55
C TRP A 32 -13.01 -7.60 -1.58
N SER A 33 -13.57 -6.50 -2.08
CA SER A 33 -14.15 -5.43 -1.24
C SER A 33 -15.41 -5.87 -0.48
N ASP A 34 -16.06 -6.94 -0.93
CA ASP A 34 -17.16 -7.62 -0.25
C ASP A 34 -16.71 -8.55 0.88
N LEU A 35 -15.46 -9.02 0.83
CA LEU A 35 -14.89 -9.96 1.80
C LEU A 35 -14.03 -9.27 2.86
N LEU A 36 -13.25 -8.26 2.48
CA LEU A 36 -12.39 -7.53 3.41
C LEU A 36 -12.08 -6.10 2.97
N ARG A 37 -11.81 -5.25 3.96
CA ARG A 37 -11.29 -3.90 3.72
C ARG A 37 -9.78 -3.97 3.53
N MET A 38 -9.29 -3.46 2.40
CA MET A 38 -7.86 -3.26 2.14
C MET A 38 -7.52 -1.78 2.12
N ASP A 39 -6.53 -1.39 2.91
CA ASP A 39 -5.89 -0.09 2.83
C ASP A 39 -4.59 -0.24 2.01
N VAL A 40 -4.54 0.41 0.85
CA VAL A 40 -3.41 0.31 -0.09
C VAL A 40 -2.59 1.59 -0.06
N HIS A 41 -1.30 1.43 0.19
CA HIS A 41 -0.33 2.52 0.23
C HIS A 41 0.80 2.27 -0.76
N PRO A 42 1.30 3.31 -1.46
CA PRO A 42 2.50 3.17 -2.26
C PRO A 42 3.69 2.88 -1.35
N ALA A 43 4.48 1.87 -1.71
CA ALA A 43 5.79 1.65 -1.11
C ALA A 43 6.78 2.62 -1.77
N LEU A 44 7.29 3.58 -0.99
CA LEU A 44 8.27 4.56 -1.44
C LEU A 44 9.63 4.25 -0.83
N THR A 45 10.71 4.51 -1.57
CA THR A 45 12.07 4.49 -1.02
C THR A 45 12.35 5.78 -0.25
N ASP A 46 13.42 5.79 0.54
CA ASP A 46 13.85 6.96 1.30
C ASP A 46 14.13 8.16 0.38
N GLU A 47 14.74 7.93 -0.78
CA GLU A 47 15.03 8.98 -1.78
C GLU A 47 13.76 9.61 -2.35
N GLN A 48 12.66 8.83 -2.45
CA GLN A 48 11.37 9.31 -2.90
C GLN A 48 10.60 10.02 -1.79
N ALA A 49 10.67 9.52 -0.55
CA ALA A 49 9.93 10.06 0.58
C ALA A 49 10.56 11.34 1.17
N ALA A 50 11.89 11.42 1.25
CA ALA A 50 12.62 12.52 1.85
C ALA A 50 12.23 13.93 1.31
N PRO A 51 12.21 14.19 -0.02
CA PRO A 51 11.83 15.51 -0.53
C PRO A 51 10.38 15.88 -0.22
N LEU A 52 9.46 14.90 -0.14
CA LEU A 52 8.06 15.13 0.21
C LEU A 52 7.93 15.59 1.67
N LEU A 53 8.68 14.97 2.58
CA LEU A 53 8.68 15.32 4.00
C LEU A 53 9.34 16.67 4.26
N ALA A 54 10.47 16.95 3.62
CA ALA A 54 11.17 18.24 3.74
C ALA A 54 10.28 19.42 3.31
N ALA A 55 9.48 19.24 2.25
CA ALA A 55 8.54 20.25 1.77
C ALA A 55 7.39 20.57 2.75
N VAL A 56 7.11 19.69 3.72
CA VAL A 56 6.11 19.93 4.77
C VAL A 56 6.76 20.64 5.96
N ILE A 57 7.95 20.21 6.38
CA ILE A 57 8.67 20.78 7.54
C ILE A 57 9.11 22.22 7.27
N GLY A 58 9.57 22.53 6.04
CA GLY A 58 10.02 23.88 5.65
C GLY A 58 8.91 24.92 5.48
N LYS A 59 7.64 24.58 5.75
CA LYS A 59 6.49 25.50 5.68
C LYS A 59 6.03 26.05 7.03
N GLN A 60 6.74 25.72 8.12
CA GLN A 60 6.50 26.31 9.45
C GLN A 60 7.27 27.61 9.65
#